data_AF-Q49MU3-F1
#
_entry.id   AF-Q49MU3-F1
#
_cell.length_a   1.000
_cell.length_b   1.000
_cell.length_c   1.000
_cell.angle_alpha   90.00
_cell.angle_beta   90.00
_cell.angle_gamma   90.00
#
_symmetry.space_group_name_H-M   'P 1'
#
loop_
_entity.id
_entity.type
_entity.pdbx_description
1 polymer ?
#
loop_
_entity_poly.entity_id
_entity_poly.type
_entity_poly.pdbx_seq_one_letter_code
_entity_poly.pdbx_strand_id
1 'polypeptide(L)' 'CIVCGDISSGKHYGILACNGCSGFFKRSVRRKLIYRCQAGNGLCIIDKAHRNQCQACRMKKCIRMGM' A
#
# COMPACT_ATOMS: atom_id res chain seq x y z
N CYS A 1 -4.07 9.92 -3.35
CA CYS A 1 -3.40 8.81 -2.66
C CYS A 1 -2.00 8.64 -3.23
N ILE A 2 -0.97 9.04 -2.51
CA ILE A 2 0.42 9.01 -3.03
C ILE A 2 0.96 7.58 -3.20
N VAL A 3 0.30 6.57 -2.64
CA VAL A 3 0.67 5.15 -2.80
C VAL A 3 0.21 4.58 -4.13
N CYS A 4 -1.06 4.77 -4.51
CA CYS A 4 -1.65 4.08 -5.67
C CYS A 4 -2.29 5.01 -6.70
N GLY A 5 -2.16 6.33 -6.57
CA GLY A 5 -2.72 7.32 -7.50
C GLY A 5 -4.23 7.56 -7.38
N ASP A 6 -4.96 6.76 -6.60
CA ASP A 6 -6.41 6.92 -6.41
C ASP A 6 -6.76 8.22 -5.65
N ILE A 7 -8.02 8.65 -5.71
CA ILE A 7 -8.50 9.85 -5.03
C ILE A 7 -8.30 9.69 -3.52
N SER A 8 -7.69 10.71 -2.89
CA SER A 8 -7.41 10.72 -1.46
C SER A 8 -8.65 11.13 -0.68
N SER A 9 -8.92 10.49 0.46
CA SER A 9 -9.96 10.91 1.41
C SER A 9 -9.43 11.82 2.52
N GLY A 10 -8.13 12.11 2.51
CA GLY A 10 -7.44 12.91 3.52
C GLY A 10 -6.06 12.34 3.87
N LYS A 11 -5.52 12.81 5.00
CA LYS A 11 -4.30 12.27 5.59
C LYS A 11 -4.62 11.01 6.42
N HIS A 12 -3.88 9.94 6.19
CA HIS A 12 -3.90 8.71 6.98
C HIS A 12 -2.46 8.29 7.26
N TYR A 13 -2.12 8.09 8.53
CA TYR A 13 -0.76 7.70 8.96
C TYR A 13 0.30 8.64 8.37
N GLY A 14 0.14 9.95 8.58
CA GLY A 14 1.11 10.96 8.14
C GLY A 14 1.04 11.38 6.66
N ILE A 15 0.36 10.62 5.78
CA ILE A 15 0.38 10.89 4.33
C ILE A 15 -1.00 10.98 3.67
N LEU A 16 -1.08 11.62 2.50
CA LEU A 16 -2.31 11.66 1.69
C LEU A 16 -2.61 10.28 1.07
N ALA A 17 -3.59 9.59 1.62
CA ALA A 17 -3.97 8.25 1.20
C ALA A 17 -5.48 8.09 0.92
N CYS A 18 -5.82 7.10 0.11
CA CYS A 18 -7.21 6.65 -0.06
C CYS A 18 -7.59 5.67 1.06
N ASN A 19 -8.90 5.48 1.28
CA ASN A 19 -9.43 4.51 2.25
C ASN A 19 -8.89 3.08 2.01
N GLY A 20 -8.69 2.69 0.75
CA GLY A 20 -8.16 1.39 0.40
C GLY A 20 -6.74 1.13 0.92
N CYS A 21 -5.82 2.08 0.74
CA CYS A 21 -4.44 1.96 1.24
C CYS A 21 -4.35 2.15 2.76
N SER A 22 -5.15 3.07 3.32
CA SER A 22 -5.25 3.25 4.78
C SER A 22 -5.72 1.98 5.48
N GLY A 23 -6.82 1.37 5.00
CA GLY A 23 -7.35 0.13 5.55
C GLY A 23 -6.44 -1.08 5.33
N PHE A 24 -5.78 -1.15 4.17
CA PHE A 24 -4.76 -2.17 3.91
C PHE A 24 -3.62 -2.08 4.93
N PHE A 25 -3.00 -0.91 5.07
CA PHE A 25 -1.88 -0.68 5.98
C PHE A 25 -2.25 -1.01 7.43
N LYS A 26 -3.40 -0.51 7.90
CA LYS A 26 -3.94 -0.82 9.25
C LYS A 26 -4.01 -2.32 9.53
N ARG A 27 -4.56 -3.10 8.58
CA ARG A 27 -4.72 -4.55 8.74
C ARG A 27 -3.36 -5.25 8.72
N SER A 28 -2.47 -4.85 7.82
CA SER A 28 -1.13 -5.43 7.68
C SER A 28 -0.31 -5.24 8.95
N VAL A 29 -0.28 -4.02 9.52
CA VAL A 29 0.44 -3.73 10.76
C VAL A 29 -0.19 -4.43 11.96
N ARG A 30 -1.51 -4.30 12.17
CA ARG A 30 -2.19 -4.88 13.33
C ARG A 30 -2.05 -6.40 13.42
N ARG A 31 -2.08 -7.09 12.28
CA ARG A 31 -1.94 -8.55 12.20
C ARG A 31 -0.50 -9.01 11.98
N LYS A 32 0.48 -8.09 11.95
CA LYS A 32 1.90 -8.38 11.68
C LYS A 32 2.08 -9.26 10.42
N LEU A 33 1.34 -8.96 9.36
CA LEU A 33 1.34 -9.77 8.14
C LEU A 33 2.65 -9.56 7.36
N ILE A 34 3.29 -10.68 7.03
CA ILE A 34 4.49 -10.70 6.19
C ILE A 34 4.07 -11.17 4.80
N TYR A 35 4.21 -10.30 3.81
CA TYR A 35 3.89 -10.60 2.42
C TYR A 35 5.15 -10.93 1.63
N ARG A 36 5.01 -11.82 0.63
CA ARG A 36 6.06 -12.11 -0.34
C ARG A 36 5.62 -11.67 -1.74
N CYS A 37 6.55 -11.11 -2.50
CA CYS A 37 6.29 -10.74 -3.90
C CYS A 37 6.45 -11.99 -4.77
N GLN A 38 5.39 -12.40 -5.46
CA GLN A 38 5.44 -13.56 -6.36
C GLN A 38 6.35 -13.34 -7.57
N ALA A 39 6.47 -12.10 -8.06
CA ALA A 39 7.39 -11.76 -9.14
C ALA A 39 8.87 -11.75 -8.71
N GLY A 40 9.17 -11.86 -7.41
CA GLY A 40 10.53 -11.91 -6.87
C GLY A 40 11.30 -10.57 -6.87
N ASN A 41 11.05 -9.68 -7.83
CA ASN A 41 11.81 -8.43 -8.00
C ASN A 41 11.43 -7.30 -7.02
N GLY A 42 10.26 -7.38 -6.37
CA GLY A 42 9.81 -6.34 -5.44
C GLY A 42 9.51 -4.98 -6.09
N LEU A 43 9.27 -4.95 -7.41
CA LEU A 43 9.08 -3.76 -8.25
C LEU A 43 7.69 -3.72 -8.93
N CYS A 44 6.71 -4.49 -8.43
CA CYS A 44 5.36 -4.46 -8.99
C CYS A 44 4.77 -3.04 -8.97
N ILE A 45 4.12 -2.66 -10.08
CA ILE A 45 3.45 -1.38 -10.22
C ILE A 45 2.24 -1.34 -9.27
N ILE A 46 2.13 -0.25 -8.51
CA ILE A 46 1.02 -0.03 -7.57
C ILE A 46 0.25 1.20 -8.05
N ASP A 47 -0.85 0.93 -8.76
CA ASP A 47 -1.83 1.90 -9.24
C ASP A 47 -3.25 1.53 -8.75
N LYS A 48 -4.27 2.28 -9.16
CA LYS A 48 -5.65 2.07 -8.71
C LYS A 48 -6.20 0.68 -9.11
N ALA A 49 -5.87 0.20 -10.31
CA ALA A 49 -6.39 -1.05 -10.86
C ALA A 49 -5.62 -2.27 -10.31
N HIS A 50 -4.31 -2.14 -10.12
CA HIS A 50 -3.40 -3.26 -9.86
C HIS A 50 -2.87 -3.31 -8.42
N ARG A 51 -3.23 -2.36 -7.54
CA ARG A 51 -2.79 -2.35 -6.12
C ARG A 51 -3.09 -3.62 -5.31
N ASN A 52 -3.98 -4.49 -5.78
CA ASN A 52 -4.29 -5.75 -5.09
C ASN A 52 -3.50 -6.96 -5.62
N GLN A 53 -2.78 -6.84 -6.75
CA GLN A 53 -2.03 -7.94 -7.35
C GLN A 53 -0.79 -8.32 -6.53
N CYS A 54 -0.15 -7.35 -5.85
CA CYS A 54 1.00 -7.62 -5.01
C CYS A 54 0.93 -6.87 -3.67
N GLN A 55 0.53 -7.59 -2.62
CA GLN A 55 0.46 -7.05 -1.25
C GLN A 55 1.83 -6.67 -0.72
N ALA A 56 2.88 -7.41 -1.07
CA ALA A 56 4.25 -7.12 -0.64
C ALA A 56 4.76 -5.78 -1.18
N CYS A 57 4.67 -5.56 -2.49
CA CYS A 57 5.07 -4.30 -3.11
C CYS A 57 4.20 -3.12 -2.65
N ARG A 58 2.90 -3.36 -2.44
CA ARG A 58 2.00 -2.35 -1.87
C ARG A 58 2.42 -1.94 -0.46
N MET A 59 2.67 -2.90 0.42
CA MET A 59 3.11 -2.64 1.80
C MET A 59 4.46 -1.92 1.83
N LYS A 60 5.42 -2.39 1.02
CA LYS A 60 6.72 -1.73 0.85
C LYS A 60 6.58 -0.29 0.37
N LYS A 61 5.65 -0.01 -0.54
CA LYS A 61 5.38 1.35 -1.02
C LYS A 61 4.70 2.20 0.05
N CYS A 62 3.77 1.67 0.84
CA CYS A 62 3.17 2.40 1.97
C CYS A 62 4.25 2.91 2.93
N ILE A 63 5.13 2.02 3.40
CA ILE A 63 6.23 2.37 4.33
C ILE A 63 7.17 3.39 3.69
N ARG A 64 7.57 3.17 2.44
CA ARG A 64 8.48 4.07 1.72
C ARG A 64 7.93 5.49 1.56
N MET A 65 6.61 5.63 1.40
CA MET A 65 5.98 6.93 1.29
C MET A 65 5.76 7.61 2.65
N GLY A 66 5.97 6.90 3.77
CA GLY A 66 5.88 7.44 5.13
C GLY A 66 4.59 7.09 5.89
N MET A 67 3.93 5.96 5.57
CA MET A 67 2.88 5.38 6.43
C MET A 67 3.44 4.61 7.61
#